data_AF-A0A6L5YV14-F1
#
_entry.id   AF-A0A6L5YV14-F1
#
_cell.length_a   1.000
_cell.length_b   1.000
_cell.length_c   1.000
_cell.angle_alpha   90.00
_cell.angle_beta   90.00
_cell.angle_gamma   90.00
#
_symmetry.space_group_name_H-M   'P 1'
#
loop_
_entity.id
_entity.type
_entity.pdbx_description
1 polymer ?
#
loop_
_entity_poly.entity_id
_entity_poly.type
_entity_poly.pdbx_seq_one_letter_code
_entity_poly.pdbx_strand_id
1 'polypeptide(L)'
;MTEITSWKVPGRSFGVLQGASVRLEPLERRHCAALHMSWALSPGIWRFLPYGPFRDAGAYAEWAMAAGAAGDPLFYALDDGAGPAGVASYLRITPLSGIVEIGHIALSPRLQRSRAATEALSLMIGRAFELGYRRVEWKCNAQNHASRRAAQRLGFSFEGVHRQAAIVKGRNRDTAWFSIIDGEWPALRARHAAWLAAGNFDADGRQTRALSALTAPLLAATDPAL
;
A
#
# COMPACT_ATOMS: atom_id res chain seq x y z
N MET A 1 28.87 -8.94 -9.11
CA MET A 1 27.98 -8.98 -7.92
C MET A 1 28.45 -7.88 -6.98
N THR A 2 27.54 -7.21 -6.28
CA THR A 2 27.90 -6.20 -5.26
C THR A 2 27.90 -6.87 -3.89
N GLU A 3 28.97 -6.69 -3.12
CA GLU A 3 29.06 -7.25 -1.76
C GLU A 3 28.08 -6.54 -0.81
N ILE A 4 27.52 -7.32 0.12
CA ILE A 4 26.62 -6.84 1.17
C ILE A 4 27.24 -7.22 2.52
N THR A 5 28.01 -6.31 3.11
CA THR A 5 28.86 -6.60 4.28
C THR A 5 28.24 -6.18 5.61
N SER A 6 27.25 -5.29 5.61
CA SER A 6 26.67 -4.67 6.83
C SER A 6 25.17 -4.88 7.01
N TRP A 7 24.49 -5.51 6.04
CA TRP A 7 23.06 -5.75 6.12
C TRP A 7 22.73 -6.96 7.01
N LYS A 8 21.62 -6.87 7.74
CA LYS A 8 21.10 -7.93 8.60
C LYS A 8 19.70 -8.32 8.14
N VAL A 9 19.38 -9.61 8.26
CA VAL A 9 18.04 -10.14 7.96
C VAL A 9 17.01 -9.43 8.86
N PRO A 10 16.01 -8.73 8.29
CA PRO A 10 15.01 -8.01 9.06
C PRO A 10 14.00 -8.97 9.71
N GLY A 11 13.33 -8.50 10.76
CA GLY A 11 12.21 -9.23 11.37
C GLY A 11 10.93 -9.21 10.53
N ARG A 12 9.94 -10.00 10.95
CA ARG A 12 8.57 -10.01 10.37
C ARG A 12 7.53 -9.24 11.19
N SER A 13 7.94 -8.62 12.30
CA SER A 13 7.05 -7.89 13.21
C SER A 13 6.98 -6.41 12.84
N PHE A 14 5.91 -6.03 12.14
CA PHE A 14 5.69 -4.66 11.70
C PHE A 14 5.00 -3.78 12.77
N GLY A 15 4.26 -4.37 13.72
CA GLY A 15 3.64 -3.66 14.84
C GLY A 15 2.48 -2.72 14.44
N VAL A 16 1.91 -2.00 15.41
CA VAL A 16 0.93 -0.92 15.14
C VAL A 16 1.67 0.29 14.57
N LEU A 17 1.08 0.93 13.55
CA LEU A 17 1.63 2.16 12.97
C LEU A 17 0.69 3.33 13.29
N GLN A 18 1.26 4.42 13.79
CA GLN A 18 0.52 5.61 14.22
C GLN A 18 1.01 6.83 13.44
N GLY A 19 0.08 7.46 12.70
CA GLY A 19 0.27 8.76 12.07
C GLY A 19 -0.51 9.86 12.79
N ALA A 20 -0.47 11.07 12.24
CA ALA A 20 -1.26 12.21 12.70
C ALA A 20 -2.74 12.10 12.31
N SER A 21 -3.04 11.47 11.17
CA SER A 21 -4.39 11.35 10.61
C SER A 21 -4.84 9.90 10.38
N VAL A 22 -4.03 8.90 10.75
CA VAL A 22 -4.38 7.49 10.57
C VAL A 22 -3.75 6.54 11.61
N ARG A 23 -4.61 5.66 12.14
CA ARG A 23 -4.41 4.42 12.89
C ARG A 23 -4.19 3.19 12.01
N LEU A 24 -3.08 2.44 12.07
CA LEU A 24 -2.97 1.12 11.42
C LEU A 24 -2.82 0.02 12.47
N GLU A 25 -3.81 -0.88 12.52
CA GLU A 25 -3.81 -2.07 13.38
C GLU A 25 -3.76 -3.35 12.57
N PRO A 26 -3.09 -4.42 13.05
CA PRO A 26 -3.33 -5.76 12.54
C PRO A 26 -4.83 -6.03 12.40
N LEU A 27 -5.23 -6.56 11.25
CA LEU A 27 -6.64 -6.77 10.95
C LEU A 27 -7.21 -7.85 11.87
N GLU A 28 -8.30 -7.52 12.55
CA GLU A 28 -9.03 -8.43 13.41
C GLU A 28 -10.51 -8.49 13.00
N ARG A 29 -11.20 -9.55 13.45
CA ARG A 29 -12.62 -9.76 13.15
C ARG A 29 -13.49 -8.56 13.52
N ARG A 30 -13.17 -7.84 14.61
CA ARG A 30 -13.90 -6.63 15.04
C ARG A 30 -13.91 -5.51 13.99
N HIS A 31 -12.91 -5.43 13.10
CA HIS A 31 -12.83 -4.38 12.09
C HIS A 31 -13.73 -4.64 10.88
N CYS A 32 -14.11 -5.90 10.65
CA CYS A 32 -14.68 -6.35 9.38
C CYS A 32 -16.07 -5.74 9.09
N ALA A 33 -16.88 -5.49 10.11
CA ALA A 33 -18.19 -4.85 9.95
C ALA A 33 -18.07 -3.41 9.45
N ALA A 34 -17.23 -2.60 10.10
CA ALA A 34 -16.98 -1.21 9.69
C ALA A 34 -16.37 -1.13 8.28
N LEU A 35 -15.41 -2.02 7.98
CA LEU A 35 -14.78 -2.09 6.66
C LEU A 35 -15.78 -2.45 5.58
N HIS A 36 -16.56 -3.52 5.76
CA HIS A 36 -17.57 -3.96 4.79
C HIS A 36 -18.60 -2.86 4.51
N MET A 37 -19.09 -2.20 5.56
CA MET A 37 -20.00 -1.05 5.44
C MET A 37 -19.35 0.11 4.67
N SER A 38 -18.08 0.43 4.94
CA SER A 38 -17.36 1.52 4.27
C SER A 38 -17.19 1.29 2.75
N TRP A 39 -17.19 0.03 2.30
CA TRP A 39 -17.03 -0.33 0.89
C TRP A 39 -18.34 -0.39 0.11
N ALA A 40 -19.50 -0.38 0.78
CA ALA A 40 -20.82 -0.47 0.14
C ALA A 40 -21.04 0.64 -0.91
N LEU A 41 -20.39 1.79 -0.75
CA LEU A 41 -20.44 2.94 -1.66
C LEU A 41 -19.44 2.85 -2.83
N SER A 42 -18.75 1.72 -3.01
CA SER A 42 -17.69 1.57 -4.02
C SER A 42 -17.93 0.35 -4.93
N PRO A 43 -18.78 0.48 -5.98
CA PRO A 43 -19.16 -0.64 -6.86
C PRO A 43 -18.00 -1.26 -7.66
N GLY A 44 -16.79 -0.68 -7.61
CA GLY A 44 -15.60 -1.15 -8.33
C GLY A 44 -14.44 -1.63 -7.46
N ILE A 45 -14.54 -1.60 -6.13
CA ILE A 45 -13.37 -1.79 -5.23
C ILE A 45 -12.68 -3.16 -5.43
N TRP A 46 -13.45 -4.20 -5.78
CA TRP A 46 -12.95 -5.57 -5.99
C TRP A 46 -12.52 -5.86 -7.43
N ARG A 47 -12.68 -4.91 -8.37
CA ARG A 47 -12.53 -5.15 -9.81
C ARG A 47 -11.17 -5.75 -10.16
N PHE A 48 -10.10 -5.28 -9.52
CA PHE A 48 -8.72 -5.69 -9.79
C PHE A 48 -8.09 -6.51 -8.66
N LEU A 49 -8.84 -6.79 -7.58
CA LEU A 49 -8.40 -7.69 -6.52
C LEU A 49 -8.74 -9.14 -6.87
N PRO A 50 -7.92 -10.12 -6.43
CA PRO A 50 -8.12 -11.52 -6.80
C PRO A 50 -9.29 -12.21 -6.11
N TYR A 51 -9.93 -11.54 -5.15
CA TYR A 51 -11.05 -12.02 -4.34
C TYR A 51 -12.16 -10.96 -4.28
N GLY A 52 -13.24 -11.29 -3.58
CA GLY A 52 -14.44 -10.47 -3.48
C GLY A 52 -15.25 -10.43 -4.78
N PRO A 53 -16.41 -9.77 -4.78
CA PRO A 53 -17.04 -9.11 -3.63
C PRO A 53 -17.47 -10.09 -2.52
N PHE A 54 -17.69 -9.58 -1.31
CA PHE A 54 -18.18 -10.35 -0.17
C PHE A 54 -19.64 -9.98 0.11
N ARG A 55 -20.50 -11.00 0.29
CA ARG A 55 -21.95 -10.80 0.50
C ARG A 55 -22.28 -10.01 1.76
N ASP A 56 -21.49 -10.17 2.82
CA ASP A 56 -21.70 -9.57 4.12
C ASP A 56 -20.36 -9.45 4.87
N ALA A 57 -20.38 -8.77 6.02
CA ALA A 57 -19.22 -8.59 6.87
C ALA A 57 -18.66 -9.90 7.44
N GLY A 58 -19.51 -10.91 7.68
CA GLY A 58 -19.11 -12.22 8.18
C GLY A 58 -18.28 -12.99 7.16
N ALA A 59 -18.73 -13.03 5.90
CA ALA A 59 -18.01 -13.63 4.79
C ALA A 59 -16.66 -12.95 4.54
N TYR A 60 -16.60 -11.62 4.67
CA TYR A 60 -15.32 -10.91 4.61
C TYR A 60 -14.40 -11.29 5.77
N ALA A 61 -14.92 -11.34 6.99
CA ALA A 61 -14.14 -11.71 8.17
C ALA A 61 -13.57 -13.13 8.09
N GLU A 62 -14.39 -14.11 7.69
CA GLU A 62 -13.94 -15.49 7.50
C GLU A 62 -12.80 -15.57 6.50
N TRP A 63 -12.97 -14.94 5.33
CA TRP A 63 -11.93 -14.90 4.31
C TRP A 63 -10.66 -14.21 4.80
N ALA A 64 -10.78 -13.03 5.44
CA ALA A 64 -9.64 -12.24 5.85
C ALA A 64 -8.81 -12.93 6.94
N MET A 65 -9.48 -13.56 7.92
CA MET A 65 -8.80 -14.31 8.99
C MET A 65 -8.11 -15.56 8.43
N ALA A 66 -8.76 -16.28 7.52
CA ALA A 66 -8.16 -17.45 6.88
C ALA A 66 -6.95 -17.06 6.01
N ALA A 67 -7.07 -16.01 5.20
CA ALA A 67 -6.01 -15.53 4.34
C ALA A 67 -4.80 -14.99 5.14
N GLY A 68 -5.03 -14.35 6.29
CA GLY A 68 -3.97 -13.80 7.14
C GLY A 68 -3.39 -14.76 8.18
N ALA A 69 -3.90 -15.99 8.30
CA ALA A 69 -3.55 -16.91 9.40
C ALA A 69 -2.05 -17.22 9.50
N ALA A 70 -1.35 -17.28 8.36
CA ALA A 70 0.09 -17.54 8.30
C ALA A 70 0.96 -16.28 8.48
N GLY A 71 0.34 -15.10 8.66
CA GLY A 71 1.04 -13.81 8.73
C GLY A 71 1.62 -13.35 7.39
N ASP A 72 1.18 -13.94 6.27
CA ASP A 72 1.49 -13.51 4.91
C ASP A 72 0.32 -13.89 3.98
N PRO A 73 -0.53 -12.92 3.59
CA PRO A 73 -0.46 -11.49 3.89
C PRO A 73 -0.70 -11.14 5.38
N LEU A 74 0.07 -10.17 5.89
CA LEU A 74 -0.18 -9.51 7.17
C LEU A 74 -1.07 -8.27 6.92
N PHE A 75 -2.38 -8.44 7.11
CA PHE A 75 -3.36 -7.37 6.90
C PHE A 75 -3.39 -6.35 8.03
N TYR A 76 -3.67 -5.10 7.64
CA TYR A 76 -3.93 -3.98 8.52
C TYR A 76 -5.28 -3.35 8.22
N ALA A 77 -6.02 -2.99 9.27
CA ALA A 77 -7.13 -2.04 9.20
C ALA A 77 -6.59 -0.61 9.32
N LEU A 78 -7.07 0.28 8.44
CA LEU A 78 -6.72 1.70 8.41
C LEU A 78 -7.90 2.49 8.97
N ASP A 79 -7.68 3.19 10.08
CA ASP A 79 -8.66 3.99 10.80
C ASP A 79 -8.24 5.47 10.77
N ASP A 80 -9.08 6.35 10.24
CA ASP A 80 -8.82 7.80 10.14
C ASP A 80 -9.31 8.59 11.37
N GLY A 81 -9.68 7.91 12.46
CA GLY A 81 -10.26 8.47 13.67
C GLY A 81 -11.79 8.37 13.73
N ALA A 82 -12.46 8.12 12.60
CA ALA A 82 -13.91 7.87 12.54
C ALA A 82 -14.24 6.38 12.34
N GLY A 83 -13.26 5.49 12.52
CA GLY A 83 -13.40 4.04 12.44
C GLY A 83 -12.71 3.44 11.21
N PRO A 84 -12.53 2.11 11.15
CA PRO A 84 -11.88 1.43 10.03
C PRO A 84 -12.55 1.73 8.69
N ALA A 85 -11.79 2.22 7.72
CA ALA A 85 -12.27 2.56 6.38
C ALA A 85 -11.38 2.04 5.24
N GLY A 86 -10.36 1.27 5.54
CA GLY A 86 -9.53 0.67 4.52
C GLY A 86 -8.70 -0.50 5.02
N VAL A 87 -8.20 -1.27 4.07
CA VAL A 87 -7.25 -2.35 4.33
C VAL A 87 -6.06 -2.21 3.41
N ALA A 88 -4.89 -2.56 3.93
CA ALA A 88 -3.66 -2.81 3.19
C ALA A 88 -2.89 -3.92 3.91
N SER A 89 -1.90 -4.54 3.27
CA SER A 89 -1.10 -5.59 3.90
C SER A 89 0.36 -5.52 3.49
N TYR A 90 1.23 -6.02 4.36
CA TYR A 90 2.50 -6.58 3.91
C TYR A 90 2.28 -7.99 3.39
N LEU A 91 2.88 -8.37 2.28
CA LEU A 91 2.78 -9.72 1.72
C LEU A 91 4.06 -10.11 0.97
N ARG A 92 4.18 -11.40 0.63
CA ARG A 92 5.39 -12.00 0.04
C ARG A 92 6.64 -11.62 0.83
N ILE A 93 6.53 -11.71 2.14
CA ILE A 93 7.53 -11.24 3.09
C ILE A 93 8.72 -12.20 2.99
N THR A 94 9.84 -11.69 2.46
CA THR A 94 11.04 -12.48 2.19
C THR A 94 12.23 -11.90 2.95
N PRO A 95 12.35 -12.17 4.28
CA PRO A 95 13.39 -11.57 5.11
C PRO A 95 14.80 -11.89 4.63
N LEU A 96 15.05 -13.11 4.15
CA LEU A 96 16.39 -13.54 3.68
C LEU A 96 16.92 -12.69 2.51
N SER A 97 16.04 -12.02 1.77
CA SER A 97 16.42 -11.10 0.69
C SER A 97 16.09 -9.64 1.03
N GLY A 98 15.49 -9.37 2.20
CA GLY A 98 15.05 -8.04 2.59
C GLY A 98 13.96 -7.47 1.68
N ILE A 99 13.07 -8.31 1.17
CA ILE A 99 12.00 -7.89 0.23
C ILE A 99 10.64 -8.04 0.91
N VAL A 100 9.78 -7.03 0.74
CA VAL A 100 8.38 -7.09 1.14
C VAL A 100 7.52 -6.37 0.11
N GLU A 101 6.31 -6.86 -0.15
CA GLU A 101 5.31 -6.17 -0.97
C GLU A 101 4.31 -5.45 -0.07
N ILE A 102 3.84 -4.27 -0.49
CA ILE A 102 2.62 -3.64 0.04
C ILE A 102 1.51 -3.88 -0.98
N GLY A 103 0.43 -4.52 -0.54
CA GLY A 103 -0.65 -4.95 -1.43
C GLY A 103 -1.95 -5.17 -0.70
N HIS A 104 -2.87 -5.89 -1.36
CA HIS A 104 -4.25 -6.10 -0.89
C HIS A 104 -4.97 -4.80 -0.49
N ILE A 105 -4.67 -3.69 -1.17
CA ILE A 105 -5.16 -2.37 -0.80
C ILE A 105 -6.62 -2.21 -1.24
N ALA A 106 -7.51 -1.99 -0.27
CA ALA A 106 -8.93 -1.73 -0.46
C ALA A 106 -9.33 -0.53 0.42
N LEU A 107 -9.27 0.67 -0.16
CA LEU A 107 -9.64 1.91 0.53
C LEU A 107 -11.10 2.27 0.19
N SER A 108 -11.92 2.53 1.19
CA SER A 108 -13.26 3.10 0.98
C SER A 108 -13.20 4.48 0.33
N PRO A 109 -14.30 4.97 -0.28
CA PRO A 109 -14.37 6.32 -0.83
C PRO A 109 -13.96 7.41 0.19
N ARG A 110 -14.21 7.18 1.48
CA ARG A 110 -13.82 8.06 2.59
C ARG A 110 -12.31 8.24 2.72
N LEU A 111 -11.53 7.17 2.50
CA LEU A 111 -10.07 7.23 2.54
C LEU A 111 -9.43 7.54 1.18
N GLN A 112 -10.09 7.23 0.07
CA GLN A 112 -9.50 7.45 -1.25
C GLN A 112 -9.12 8.92 -1.46
N ARG A 113 -7.87 9.15 -1.89
CA ARG A 113 -7.32 10.50 -2.15
C ARG A 113 -7.27 11.41 -0.92
N SER A 114 -7.35 10.87 0.29
CA SER A 114 -7.19 11.62 1.54
C SER A 114 -5.72 11.72 1.99
N ARG A 115 -5.46 12.66 2.91
CA ARG A 115 -4.19 12.75 3.63
C ARG A 115 -3.91 11.46 4.43
N ALA A 116 -4.91 10.94 5.13
CA ALA A 116 -4.83 9.70 5.91
C ALA A 116 -4.41 8.48 5.07
N ALA A 117 -4.93 8.33 3.85
CA ALA A 117 -4.52 7.22 2.98
C ALA A 117 -3.07 7.34 2.50
N THR A 118 -2.60 8.55 2.22
CA THR A 118 -1.20 8.77 1.85
C THR A 118 -0.28 8.53 3.05
N GLU A 119 -0.66 9.03 4.23
CA GLU A 119 0.07 8.80 5.47
C GLU A 119 0.16 7.31 5.81
N ALA A 120 -0.93 6.56 5.65
CA ALA A 120 -0.97 5.12 5.91
C ALA A 120 0.08 4.37 5.07
N LEU A 121 0.12 4.64 3.77
CA LEU A 121 1.06 3.99 2.87
C LEU A 121 2.50 4.47 3.11
N SER A 122 2.70 5.75 3.43
CA SER A 122 4.01 6.29 3.84
C SER A 122 4.55 5.62 5.10
N LEU A 123 3.70 5.41 6.12
CA LEU A 123 4.05 4.70 7.34
C LEU A 123 4.43 3.25 7.05
N MET A 124 3.67 2.57 6.18
CA MET A 124 3.96 1.19 5.82
C MET A 124 5.30 1.05 5.09
N ILE A 125 5.59 1.94 4.14
CA ILE A 125 6.89 1.98 3.44
C ILE A 125 8.01 2.25 4.45
N GLY A 126 7.85 3.28 5.29
CA GLY A 126 8.85 3.68 6.28
C GLY A 126 9.18 2.57 7.25
N ARG A 127 8.16 1.89 7.78
CA ARG A 127 8.35 0.78 8.72
C ARG A 127 9.15 -0.37 8.11
N ALA A 128 8.93 -0.70 6.84
CA ALA A 128 9.69 -1.76 6.19
C ALA A 128 11.18 -1.41 6.13
N PHE A 129 11.52 -0.18 5.74
CA PHE A 129 12.92 0.26 5.72
C PHE A 129 13.54 0.40 7.11
N GLU A 130 12.79 0.85 8.11
CA GLU A 130 13.24 0.89 9.52
C GLU A 130 13.59 -0.49 10.06
N LEU A 131 12.85 -1.53 9.64
CA LEU A 131 13.14 -2.91 10.01
C LEU A 131 14.37 -3.48 9.29
N GLY A 132 14.89 -2.80 8.27
CA GLY A 132 16.03 -3.23 7.47
C GLY A 132 15.66 -3.98 6.18
N TYR A 133 14.41 -3.92 5.72
CA TYR A 133 14.10 -4.36 4.36
C TYR A 133 14.82 -3.45 3.37
N ARG A 134 15.32 -4.03 2.28
CA ARG A 134 16.08 -3.32 1.23
C ARG A 134 15.22 -2.94 0.05
N ARG A 135 14.03 -3.53 -0.05
CA ARG A 135 13.13 -3.38 -1.18
C ARG A 135 11.68 -3.51 -0.73
N VAL A 136 10.89 -2.50 -1.09
CA VAL A 136 9.43 -2.49 -0.92
C VAL A 136 8.80 -2.52 -2.30
N GLU A 137 7.94 -3.49 -2.56
CA GLU A 137 7.32 -3.71 -3.87
C GLU A 137 5.85 -3.26 -3.90
N TRP A 138 5.41 -2.82 -5.07
CA TRP A 138 4.01 -2.61 -5.40
C TRP A 138 3.69 -3.33 -6.70
N LYS A 139 2.63 -4.14 -6.70
CA LYS A 139 2.19 -4.88 -7.89
C LYS A 139 0.70 -4.70 -8.10
N CYS A 140 0.32 -4.47 -9.35
CA CYS A 140 -1.08 -4.34 -9.71
C CYS A 140 -1.37 -4.90 -11.10
N ASN A 141 -2.66 -5.12 -11.40
CA ASN A 141 -3.07 -5.42 -12.77
C ASN A 141 -2.66 -4.25 -13.68
N ALA A 142 -2.05 -4.54 -14.83
CA ALA A 142 -1.57 -3.54 -15.77
C ALA A 142 -2.67 -2.57 -16.27
N GLN A 143 -3.94 -2.99 -16.28
CA GLN A 143 -5.10 -2.16 -16.63
C GLN A 143 -5.62 -1.31 -15.45
N ASN A 144 -5.11 -1.50 -14.24
CA ASN A 144 -5.48 -0.71 -13.07
C ASN A 144 -4.66 0.59 -13.01
N HIS A 145 -4.92 1.52 -13.94
CA HIS A 145 -4.20 2.80 -14.01
C HIS A 145 -4.29 3.62 -12.72
N ALA A 146 -5.37 3.49 -11.94
CA ALA A 146 -5.48 4.17 -10.64
C ALA A 146 -4.42 3.67 -9.65
N SER A 147 -4.19 2.35 -9.58
CA SER A 147 -3.15 1.76 -8.74
C SER A 147 -1.74 2.08 -9.26
N ARG A 148 -1.53 2.06 -10.58
CA ARG A 148 -0.25 2.47 -11.21
C ARG A 148 0.11 3.92 -10.90
N ARG A 149 -0.85 4.84 -11.02
CA ARG A 149 -0.67 6.25 -10.63
C ARG A 149 -0.41 6.40 -9.14
N ALA A 150 -1.05 5.59 -8.30
CA ALA A 150 -0.79 5.61 -6.87
C ALA A 150 0.65 5.19 -6.55
N ALA A 151 1.15 4.11 -7.17
CA ALA A 151 2.52 3.64 -7.01
C ALA A 151 3.53 4.75 -7.38
N GLN A 152 3.44 5.32 -8.59
CA GLN A 152 4.34 6.40 -9.00
C GLN A 152 4.20 7.65 -8.12
N ARG A 153 2.97 8.05 -7.75
CA ARG A 153 2.75 9.19 -6.83
C ARG A 153 3.48 9.00 -5.51
N LEU A 154 3.50 7.79 -4.97
CA LEU A 154 4.16 7.45 -3.71
C LEU A 154 5.68 7.32 -3.84
N GLY A 155 6.23 7.37 -5.07
CA GLY A 155 7.66 7.27 -5.32
C GLY A 155 8.16 5.88 -5.72
N PHE A 156 7.28 4.93 -6.02
CA PHE A 156 7.71 3.63 -6.55
C PHE A 156 8.12 3.78 -8.02
N SER A 157 9.37 3.42 -8.31
CA SER A 157 9.94 3.36 -9.67
C SER A 157 9.35 2.17 -10.43
N PHE A 158 9.03 2.36 -11.71
CA PHE A 158 8.49 1.30 -12.58
C PHE A 158 9.59 0.34 -13.03
N GLU A 159 9.30 -0.96 -13.05
CA GLU A 159 10.29 -1.99 -13.43
C GLU A 159 9.86 -2.89 -14.58
N GLY A 160 8.57 -2.86 -14.96
CA GLY A 160 8.09 -3.62 -16.12
C GLY A 160 6.68 -4.18 -15.97
N VAL A 161 6.23 -4.85 -17.02
CA VAL A 161 4.96 -5.59 -17.04
C VAL A 161 5.25 -7.05 -17.36
N HIS A 162 4.89 -7.94 -16.44
CA HIS A 162 4.87 -9.37 -16.70
C HIS A 162 3.57 -9.73 -17.42
N ARG A 163 3.68 -10.10 -18.69
CA ARG A 163 2.55 -10.53 -19.53
C ARG A 163 2.06 -11.89 -19.09
N GLN A 164 0.74 -12.10 -19.10
CA GLN A 164 0.09 -13.36 -18.72
C GLN A 164 0.52 -13.89 -17.34
N ALA A 165 0.82 -12.99 -16.41
CA ALA A 165 1.39 -13.34 -15.11
C ALA A 165 0.42 -14.15 -14.23
N ALA A 166 -0.90 -14.01 -14.44
CA ALA A 166 -1.90 -14.80 -13.73
C ALA A 166 -3.24 -14.84 -14.47
N ILE A 167 -4.09 -15.79 -14.08
CA ILE A 167 -5.53 -15.76 -14.35
C ILE A 167 -6.23 -15.34 -13.06
N VAL A 168 -7.01 -14.25 -13.12
CA VAL A 168 -7.75 -13.72 -11.97
C VAL A 168 -9.22 -13.59 -12.34
N LYS A 169 -10.11 -14.27 -11.61
CA LYS A 169 -11.57 -14.27 -11.86
C LYS A 169 -11.88 -14.61 -13.33
N GLY A 170 -11.24 -15.65 -13.87
CA GLY A 170 -11.42 -16.12 -15.24
C GLY A 170 -10.83 -15.22 -16.34
N ARG A 171 -10.03 -14.21 -16.01
CA ARG A 171 -9.46 -13.26 -16.97
C ARG A 171 -7.94 -13.20 -16.89
N ASN A 172 -7.29 -12.92 -18.02
CA ASN A 172 -5.86 -12.62 -18.07
C ASN A 172 -5.51 -11.45 -17.15
N ARG A 173 -4.38 -11.56 -16.43
CA ARG A 173 -3.76 -10.48 -15.67
C ARG A 173 -2.30 -10.36 -16.09
N ASP A 174 -2.03 -9.29 -16.83
CA ASP A 174 -0.69 -8.73 -16.89
C ASP A 174 -0.42 -7.97 -15.58
N THR A 175 0.78 -8.10 -15.02
CA THR A 175 1.13 -7.46 -13.75
C THR A 175 2.19 -6.41 -13.96
N ALA A 176 1.87 -5.15 -13.61
CA ALA A 176 2.83 -4.07 -13.55
C ALA A 176 3.57 -4.09 -12.20
N TRP A 177 4.89 -3.96 -12.27
CA TRP A 177 5.81 -4.04 -11.13
C TRP A 177 6.45 -2.68 -10.87
N PHE A 178 6.51 -2.33 -9.58
CA PHE A 178 7.16 -1.13 -9.10
C PHE A 178 7.89 -1.42 -7.79
N SER A 179 8.90 -0.61 -7.47
CA SER A 179 9.63 -0.73 -6.22
C SER A 179 10.15 0.58 -5.67
N ILE A 180 10.43 0.60 -4.37
CA ILE A 180 11.34 1.54 -3.72
C ILE A 180 12.48 0.71 -3.12
N ILE A 181 13.72 1.16 -3.23
CA ILE A 181 14.88 0.55 -2.54
C ILE A 181 15.35 1.38 -1.35
N ASP A 182 16.13 0.75 -0.48
CA ASP A 182 16.69 1.35 0.74
C ASP A 182 17.42 2.68 0.49
N GLY A 183 18.21 2.76 -0.58
CA GLY A 183 18.94 3.97 -0.97
C GLY A 183 18.05 5.15 -1.41
N GLU A 184 16.84 4.88 -1.92
CA GLU A 184 15.90 5.92 -2.38
C GLU A 184 15.05 6.48 -1.22
N TRP A 185 14.79 5.64 -0.21
CA TRP A 185 13.84 5.97 0.85
C TRP A 185 14.17 7.24 1.65
N PRO A 186 15.42 7.54 2.05
CA PRO A 186 15.70 8.76 2.81
C PRO A 186 15.23 10.04 2.12
N ALA A 187 15.47 10.15 0.80
CA ALA A 187 15.03 11.29 0.00
C ALA A 187 13.50 11.29 -0.16
N LEU A 188 12.89 10.15 -0.46
CA LEU A 188 11.44 10.00 -0.57
C LEU A 188 10.73 10.34 0.75
N ARG A 189 11.21 9.83 1.89
CA ARG A 189 10.69 10.11 3.23
C ARG A 189 10.61 11.61 3.49
N ALA A 190 11.62 12.39 3.08
CA ALA A 190 11.59 13.84 3.19
C ALA A 190 10.48 14.48 2.33
N ARG A 191 10.21 13.94 1.14
CA ARG A 191 9.10 14.40 0.27
C ARG A 191 7.73 14.05 0.85
N HIS A 192 7.57 12.85 1.39
CA HIS A 192 6.36 12.44 2.10
C HIS A 192 6.12 13.32 3.33
N ALA A 193 7.14 13.57 4.15
CA ALA A 193 7.04 14.44 5.32
C ALA A 193 6.67 15.89 4.93
N ALA A 194 7.30 16.44 3.88
CA ALA A 194 6.96 17.77 3.38
C ALA A 194 5.53 17.85 2.85
N TRP A 195 5.04 16.80 2.17
CA TRP A 195 3.67 16.74 1.70
C TRP A 195 2.66 16.61 2.84
N LEU A 196 2.99 15.82 3.87
CA LEU A 196 2.17 15.58 5.05
C LEU A 196 2.20 16.74 6.05
N ALA A 197 3.08 17.72 5.90
CA ALA A 197 3.15 18.88 6.79
C ALA A 197 1.86 19.71 6.70
N ALA A 198 1.44 20.29 7.84
CA ALA A 198 0.22 21.11 7.89
C ALA A 198 0.28 22.29 6.89
N GLY A 199 1.46 22.89 6.68
CA GLY A 199 1.65 23.99 5.73
C GLY A 199 1.51 23.61 4.24
N ASN A 200 1.34 22.33 3.89
CA ASN A 200 1.08 21.90 2.52
C ASN A 200 -0.43 21.79 2.21
N PHE A 201 -1.32 22.21 3.12
CA PHE A 201 -2.77 22.19 2.91
C PHE A 201 -3.34 23.59 3.15
N ASP A 202 -4.24 24.03 2.27
CA ASP A 202 -4.97 25.28 2.44
C ASP A 202 -6.10 25.17 3.47
N ALA A 203 -6.85 26.27 3.69
CA ALA A 203 -7.94 26.31 4.66
C ALA A 203 -9.09 25.34 4.33
N ASP A 204 -9.22 24.92 3.07
CA ASP A 204 -10.22 23.95 2.61
C ASP A 204 -9.67 22.50 2.62
N GLY A 205 -8.44 22.30 3.12
CA GLY A 205 -7.78 21.01 3.17
C GLY A 205 -7.25 20.52 1.81
N ARG A 206 -7.16 21.39 0.79
CA ARG A 206 -6.56 21.03 -0.50
C ARG A 206 -5.05 21.17 -0.42
N GLN A 207 -4.35 20.19 -1.01
CA GLN A 207 -2.89 20.24 -1.10
C GLN A 207 -2.42 21.45 -1.94
N THR A 208 -1.40 22.17 -1.47
CA THR A 208 -0.77 23.27 -2.22
C THR A 208 0.34 22.76 -3.15
N ARG A 209 1.02 21.66 -2.76
CA ARG A 209 1.95 20.92 -3.62
C ARG A 209 1.52 19.46 -3.69
N ALA A 210 1.47 18.93 -4.92
CA ALA A 210 1.14 17.53 -5.15
C ALA A 210 2.31 16.61 -4.75
N LEU A 211 2.02 15.49 -4.08
CA LEU A 211 3.06 14.51 -3.73
C LEU A 211 3.80 14.02 -4.97
N SER A 212 3.09 13.78 -6.08
CA SER A 212 3.69 13.36 -7.35
C SER A 212 4.72 14.36 -7.87
N ALA A 213 4.52 15.67 -7.67
CA ALA A 213 5.50 16.68 -8.07
C ALA A 213 6.77 16.63 -7.19
N LEU A 214 6.64 16.19 -5.94
CA LEU A 214 7.76 16.06 -5.01
C LEU A 214 8.55 14.76 -5.23
N THR A 215 7.88 13.68 -5.61
CA THR A 215 8.48 12.35 -5.79
C THR A 215 8.96 12.09 -7.21
N ALA A 216 8.37 12.70 -8.24
CA ALA A 216 8.74 12.46 -9.64
C ALA A 216 10.25 12.62 -9.94
N PRO A 217 10.97 13.63 -9.42
CA PRO A 217 12.41 13.76 -9.66
C PRO A 217 13.27 12.66 -9.03
N LEU A 218 12.69 11.84 -8.15
CA LEU A 218 13.38 10.76 -7.43
C LEU A 218 13.09 9.37 -8.02
N LEU A 219 12.22 9.27 -9.02
CA LEU A 219 11.93 8.00 -9.67
C LEU A 219 13.11 7.56 -10.55
N ALA A 220 13.57 6.33 -10.38
CA ALA A 220 14.58 5.73 -11.25
C ALA A 220 14.02 5.47 -12.67
N ALA A 221 12.72 5.16 -12.77
CA ALA A 221 12.01 5.03 -14.03
C ALA A 221 10.52 5.35 -13.86
N THR A 222 9.96 6.02 -14.86
CA THR A 222 8.53 6.31 -14.95
C THR A 222 7.81 5.18 -15.69
N ASP A 223 6.53 5.01 -15.37
CA ASP A 223 5.67 4.10 -16.11
C ASP A 223 5.32 4.70 -17.49
N PRO A 224 5.68 4.06 -18.61
CA PRO A 224 5.40 4.59 -19.94
C PRO A 224 3.90 4.58 -20.30
N ALA A 225 3.04 3.96 -19.50
CA ALA A 225 1.60 3.88 -19.73
C ALA A 225 0.77 4.93 -18.95
N LEU A 226 1.41 5.90 -18.28
CA LEU A 226 0.77 6.93 -17.46
C LEU A 226 0.96 8.35 -17.99
#